data_AF-A0A7R9ZWG0-F1
#
_entry.id   AF-A0A7R9ZWG0-F1
#
_cell.length_a   1.000
_cell.length_b   1.000
_cell.length_c   1.000
_cell.angle_alpha   90.00
_cell.angle_beta   90.00
_cell.angle_gamma   90.00
#
_symmetry.space_group_name_H-M   'P 1'
#
loop_
_entity.id
_entity.type
_entity.pdbx_description
1 polymer ?
#
loop_
_entity_poly.entity_id
_entity_poly.type
_entity_poly.pdbx_seq_one_letter_code
_entity_poly.pdbx_strand_id
1 'polypeptide(L)'
;KDLFATSSTPEAPPDWGAMAVREVSGHDSLRILRDHLPTFLEQLPRADGAAAPTVWAPESVAVGPGAPFSWTFADKAGTCTVRPDHLQPVDTLKAAGLIGEKLDEAGVTAWLKEHVGKEAKVGGVTGVPTHFVVVQDGHRPEAPAPSSVTVRSVRDGDEVLAEGRATTVPLACEDPAKLRELVGGSDIRAALVLLCRAL
;
A
#
# COMPACT_ATOMS: atom_id res chain seq x y z
N LYS A 1 35.58 -51.62 29.05
CA LYS A 1 34.80 -50.65 29.86
C LYS A 1 34.76 -49.36 29.05
N ASP A 2 33.82 -49.34 28.13
CA ASP A 2 33.53 -48.23 27.24
C ASP A 2 32.81 -47.13 28.03
N LEU A 3 33.27 -45.89 27.92
CA LEU A 3 32.61 -44.73 28.49
C LEU A 3 32.44 -43.67 27.39
N PHE A 4 31.24 -43.69 26.83
CA PHE A 4 30.45 -42.57 26.27
C PHE A 4 31.15 -41.56 25.35
N ALA A 5 31.07 -41.83 24.05
CA ALA A 5 30.92 -40.77 23.05
C ALA A 5 29.41 -40.42 22.95
N THR A 6 29.02 -39.24 23.43
CA THR A 6 27.73 -38.64 23.06
C THR A 6 28.02 -37.51 22.07
N SER A 7 28.03 -37.83 20.77
CA SER A 7 27.90 -36.81 19.75
C SER A 7 26.44 -36.35 19.75
N SER A 8 26.15 -35.24 20.42
CA SER A 8 24.95 -34.47 20.14
C SER A 8 25.18 -33.79 18.79
N THR A 9 24.70 -34.42 17.72
CA THR A 9 24.48 -33.75 16.44
C THR A 9 23.62 -32.53 16.74
N PRO A 10 24.00 -31.29 16.36
CA PRO A 10 23.11 -30.16 16.51
C PRO A 10 21.84 -30.47 15.72
N GLU A 11 20.70 -30.50 16.41
CA GLU A 11 19.40 -30.55 15.75
C GLU A 11 19.36 -29.40 14.75
N ALA A 12 19.05 -29.72 13.49
CA ALA A 12 18.77 -28.71 12.51
C ALA A 12 17.70 -27.77 13.08
N PRO A 13 17.86 -26.43 12.96
CA PRO A 13 16.83 -25.52 13.39
C PRO A 13 15.49 -25.92 12.73
N PRO A 14 14.35 -25.74 13.42
CA PRO A 14 13.06 -26.09 12.85
C PRO A 14 12.90 -25.38 11.50
N ASP A 15 12.28 -26.06 10.54
CA ASP A 15 11.84 -25.47 9.27
C ASP A 15 10.76 -24.42 9.57
N TRP A 16 11.20 -23.25 10.02
CA TRP A 16 10.40 -22.04 10.01
C TRP A 16 10.27 -21.68 8.53
N GLY A 17 9.31 -22.31 7.86
CA GLY A 17 9.06 -22.11 6.43
C GLY A 17 9.27 -20.64 6.09
N ALA A 18 10.24 -20.38 5.21
CA ALA A 18 10.79 -19.05 5.02
C ALA A 18 9.65 -18.03 4.87
N MET A 19 9.50 -17.13 5.83
CA MET A 19 8.54 -16.04 5.72
C MET A 19 9.00 -15.14 4.57
N ALA A 20 8.28 -15.22 3.46
CA ALA A 20 8.54 -14.40 2.29
C ALA A 20 7.52 -13.27 2.24
N VAL A 21 8.00 -12.03 2.27
CA VAL A 21 7.17 -10.85 1.98
C VAL A 21 6.74 -10.91 0.53
N ARG A 22 5.45 -10.69 0.27
CA ARG A 22 4.88 -10.65 -1.08
C ARG A 22 4.27 -9.29 -1.34
N GLU A 23 4.43 -8.82 -2.58
CA GLU A 23 3.78 -7.60 -3.03
C GLU A 23 2.26 -7.79 -3.09
N VAL A 24 1.54 -6.69 -2.84
CA VAL A 24 0.07 -6.63 -2.85
C VAL A 24 -0.40 -5.66 -3.91
N SER A 25 -1.59 -5.93 -4.45
CA SER A 25 -2.19 -5.10 -5.50
C SER A 25 -2.41 -3.65 -5.04
N GLY A 26 -2.51 -2.73 -6.00
CA GLY A 26 -2.86 -1.34 -5.71
C GLY A 26 -4.25 -1.22 -5.10
N HIS A 27 -5.22 -2.01 -5.56
CA HIS A 27 -6.55 -2.06 -4.97
C HIS A 27 -6.52 -2.52 -3.51
N ASP A 28 -5.82 -3.63 -3.21
CA ASP A 28 -5.69 -4.12 -1.84
C ASP A 28 -4.94 -3.14 -0.94
N SER A 29 -3.91 -2.48 -1.47
CA SER A 29 -3.17 -1.45 -0.74
C SER A 29 -4.10 -0.31 -0.30
N LEU A 30 -4.94 0.20 -1.21
CA LEU A 30 -5.91 1.24 -0.89
C LEU A 30 -6.97 0.76 0.12
N ARG A 31 -7.46 -0.48 -0.04
CA ARG A 31 -8.40 -1.10 0.89
C ARG A 31 -7.82 -1.24 2.29
N ILE A 32 -6.59 -1.78 2.41
CA ILE A 32 -5.89 -1.94 3.70
C ILE A 32 -5.71 -0.59 4.39
N LEU A 33 -5.26 0.44 3.66
CA LEU A 33 -5.08 1.78 4.21
C LEU A 33 -6.41 2.35 4.71
N ARG A 34 -7.48 2.25 3.92
CA ARG A 34 -8.80 2.76 4.28
C ARG A 34 -9.39 2.04 5.49
N ASP A 35 -9.27 0.72 5.54
CA ASP A 35 -9.94 -0.12 6.53
C ASP A 35 -9.21 -0.14 7.88
N HIS A 36 -7.87 0.02 7.88
CA HIS A 36 -7.06 -0.20 9.09
C HIS A 36 -6.30 1.04 9.60
N LEU A 37 -5.87 1.97 8.72
CA LEU A 37 -5.07 3.12 9.16
C LEU A 37 -5.78 4.01 10.19
N PRO A 38 -7.12 4.26 10.11
CA PRO A 38 -7.83 5.02 11.14
C PRO A 38 -7.68 4.43 12.55
N THR A 39 -7.74 3.11 12.70
CA THR A 39 -7.60 2.44 14.00
C THR A 39 -6.22 2.68 14.61
N PHE A 40 -5.15 2.66 13.80
CA PHE A 40 -3.80 2.93 14.30
C PHE A 40 -3.62 4.40 14.69
N LEU A 41 -4.29 5.33 14.01
CA LEU A 41 -4.27 6.75 14.41
C LEU A 41 -4.97 7.00 15.73
N GLU A 42 -6.04 6.27 16.04
CA GLU A 42 -6.74 6.37 17.33
C GLU A 42 -5.90 5.88 18.50
N GLN A 43 -4.95 4.97 18.27
CA GLN A 43 -4.05 4.44 19.29
C GLN A 43 -2.92 5.40 19.67
N LEU A 44 -2.67 6.44 18.86
CA LEU A 44 -1.59 7.38 19.12
C LEU A 44 -2.01 8.41 20.20
N PRO A 45 -1.12 8.71 21.17
CA PRO A 45 -1.39 9.70 22.20
C PRO A 45 -1.54 11.07 21.56
N ARG A 46 -2.68 11.70 21.80
CA ARG A 46 -2.97 13.05 21.34
C ARG A 46 -2.21 14.06 22.19
N ALA A 47 -1.63 15.07 21.54
CA ALA A 47 -1.22 16.26 22.27
C ALA A 47 -2.47 16.97 22.80
N ASP A 48 -2.40 17.55 23.99
CA ASP A 48 -3.52 18.27 24.59
C ASP A 48 -4.04 19.37 23.64
N GLY A 49 -5.34 19.33 23.33
CA GLY A 49 -5.99 20.30 22.44
C GLY A 49 -5.76 20.10 20.94
N ALA A 50 -5.03 19.06 20.53
CA ALA A 50 -4.86 18.74 19.10
C ALA A 50 -6.11 18.07 18.51
N ALA A 51 -6.50 18.49 17.29
CA ALA A 51 -7.53 17.80 16.52
C ALA A 51 -7.06 16.40 16.13
N ALA A 52 -7.99 15.44 16.06
CA ALA A 52 -7.67 14.10 15.60
C ALA A 52 -7.24 14.14 14.12
N PRO A 53 -6.13 13.49 13.74
CA PRO A 53 -5.76 13.38 12.34
C PRO A 53 -6.83 12.59 11.58
N THR A 54 -7.25 13.12 10.43
CA THR A 54 -8.13 12.42 9.51
C THR A 54 -7.31 11.82 8.37
N VAL A 55 -7.55 10.54 8.08
CA VAL A 55 -7.02 9.87 6.90
C VAL A 55 -8.08 9.86 5.83
N TRP A 56 -7.63 10.15 4.61
CA TRP A 56 -8.41 9.98 3.42
C TRP A 56 -7.64 9.06 2.47
N ALA A 57 -8.31 8.00 2.01
CA ALA A 57 -7.85 7.14 0.93
C ALA A 57 -8.95 7.12 -0.14
N PRO A 58 -8.60 7.18 -1.44
CA PRO A 58 -9.60 7.16 -2.49
C PRO A 58 -10.37 5.83 -2.51
N GLU A 59 -11.65 5.90 -2.85
CA GLU A 59 -12.41 4.69 -3.18
C GLU A 59 -11.85 4.04 -4.44
N SER A 60 -11.84 2.71 -4.45
CA SER A 60 -11.42 1.95 -5.63
C SER A 60 -12.23 0.67 -5.80
N VAL A 61 -12.32 0.21 -7.04
CA VAL A 61 -13.02 -1.01 -7.45
C VAL A 61 -12.07 -1.85 -8.30
N ALA A 62 -11.93 -3.12 -7.95
CA ALA A 62 -11.25 -4.10 -8.79
C ALA A 62 -12.19 -4.57 -9.91
N VAL A 63 -11.67 -4.59 -11.13
CA VAL A 63 -12.38 -5.07 -12.33
C VAL A 63 -11.60 -6.25 -12.90
N GLY A 64 -12.22 -7.44 -12.82
CA GLY A 64 -11.65 -8.69 -13.30
C GLY A 64 -12.03 -9.03 -14.74
N PRO A 65 -11.44 -10.12 -15.29
CA PRO A 65 -11.70 -10.54 -16.66
C PRO A 65 -13.12 -11.09 -16.78
N GLY A 66 -14.00 -10.36 -17.47
CA GLY A 66 -15.38 -10.78 -17.73
C GLY A 66 -16.44 -10.22 -16.77
N ALA A 67 -16.03 -9.46 -15.74
CA ALA A 67 -16.96 -8.68 -14.95
C ALA A 67 -17.14 -7.30 -15.62
N PRO A 68 -18.35 -6.92 -16.08
CA PRO A 68 -18.57 -5.55 -16.54
C PRO A 68 -18.31 -4.59 -15.38
N PHE A 69 -17.68 -3.46 -15.69
CA PHE A 69 -17.56 -2.38 -14.71
C PHE A 69 -18.95 -1.91 -14.29
N SER A 70 -19.13 -1.71 -12.99
CA SER A 70 -20.33 -1.13 -12.41
C SER A 70 -19.92 0.02 -11.51
N TRP A 71 -20.60 1.16 -11.65
CA TRP A 71 -20.35 2.31 -10.79
C TRP A 71 -20.89 2.05 -9.38
N THR A 72 -19.99 1.73 -8.46
CA THR A 72 -20.32 1.48 -7.05
C THR A 72 -19.90 2.61 -6.12
N PHE A 73 -19.30 3.68 -6.67
CA PHE A 73 -18.86 4.82 -5.85
C PHE A 73 -20.06 5.57 -5.27
N ALA A 74 -19.93 6.00 -4.02
CA ALA A 74 -21.02 6.67 -3.31
C ALA A 74 -21.44 7.98 -3.97
N ASP A 75 -20.47 8.75 -4.49
CA ASP A 75 -20.75 9.86 -5.39
C ASP A 75 -20.89 9.34 -6.84
N LYS A 76 -22.04 9.66 -7.44
CA LYS A 76 -22.36 9.35 -8.84
C LYS A 76 -21.86 10.42 -9.80
N ALA A 77 -21.39 11.55 -9.28
CA ALA A 77 -20.66 12.55 -10.04
C ALA A 77 -19.15 12.37 -9.78
N GLY A 78 -18.34 12.67 -10.79
CA GLY A 78 -16.88 12.65 -10.68
C GLY A 78 -16.20 12.01 -11.86
N THR A 79 -14.87 12.01 -11.80
CA THR A 79 -14.04 11.31 -12.78
C THR A 79 -13.29 10.18 -12.10
N CYS A 80 -12.72 9.28 -12.88
CA CYS A 80 -11.97 8.12 -12.41
C CYS A 80 -10.65 7.99 -13.17
N THR A 81 -9.67 7.43 -12.48
CA THR A 81 -8.45 6.90 -13.07
C THR A 81 -8.56 5.39 -13.15
N VAL A 82 -8.34 4.82 -14.34
CA VAL A 82 -8.30 3.37 -14.59
C VAL A 82 -6.92 2.94 -15.03
N ARG A 83 -6.43 1.81 -14.49
CA ARG A 83 -5.14 1.22 -14.88
C ARG A 83 -5.09 -0.29 -14.59
N PRO A 84 -4.21 -1.06 -15.25
CA PRO A 84 -3.88 -2.42 -14.84
C PRO A 84 -3.40 -2.49 -13.39
N ASP A 85 -3.77 -3.55 -12.68
CA ASP A 85 -3.37 -3.78 -11.28
C ASP A 85 -2.53 -5.05 -11.13
N HIS A 86 -1.42 -5.11 -11.88
CA HIS A 86 -0.50 -6.26 -11.95
C HIS A 86 0.89 -5.90 -11.41
N LEU A 87 0.94 -5.03 -10.39
CA LEU A 87 2.16 -4.62 -9.67
C LEU A 87 3.17 -3.82 -10.50
N GLN A 88 2.83 -3.39 -11.72
CA GLN A 88 3.72 -2.53 -12.49
C GLN A 88 3.77 -1.11 -11.88
N PRO A 89 4.96 -0.47 -11.85
CA PRO A 89 5.06 0.91 -11.42
C PRO A 89 4.17 1.84 -12.25
N VAL A 90 3.53 2.81 -11.59
CA VAL A 90 2.63 3.78 -12.22
C VAL A 90 3.30 4.51 -13.40
N ASP A 91 4.56 4.91 -13.26
CA ASP A 91 5.30 5.60 -14.31
C ASP A 91 5.49 4.72 -15.56
N THR A 92 5.69 3.41 -15.37
CA THR A 92 5.83 2.46 -16.49
C THR A 92 4.50 2.22 -17.19
N LEU A 93 3.39 2.18 -16.44
CA LEU A 93 2.04 2.10 -17.02
C LEU A 93 1.70 3.37 -17.80
N LYS A 94 2.07 4.54 -17.25
CA LYS A 94 1.89 5.83 -17.93
C LYS A 94 2.68 5.91 -19.23
N ALA A 95 3.95 5.49 -19.21
CA ALA A 95 4.78 5.43 -20.41
C ALA A 95 4.24 4.46 -21.48
N ALA A 96 3.55 3.40 -21.05
CA ALA A 96 2.89 2.44 -21.94
C ALA A 96 1.50 2.89 -22.42
N GLY A 97 1.00 4.05 -22.00
CA GLY A 97 -0.35 4.53 -22.32
C GLY A 97 -1.48 3.71 -21.67
N LEU A 98 -1.18 2.97 -20.59
CA LEU A 98 -2.12 2.08 -19.91
C LEU A 98 -2.78 2.74 -18.69
N ILE A 99 -2.93 4.06 -18.72
CA ILE A 99 -3.68 4.81 -17.70
C ILE A 99 -4.72 5.67 -18.40
N GLY A 100 -5.99 5.41 -18.11
CA GLY A 100 -7.07 6.32 -18.44
C GLY A 100 -7.27 7.29 -17.27
N GLU A 101 -7.09 8.58 -17.50
CA GLU A 101 -7.23 9.63 -16.48
C GLU A 101 -8.53 10.43 -16.72
N LYS A 102 -9.18 10.90 -15.65
CA LYS A 102 -10.33 11.80 -15.70
C LYS A 102 -11.53 11.27 -16.51
N LEU A 103 -11.84 9.98 -16.38
CA LEU A 103 -12.93 9.33 -17.10
C LEU A 103 -14.23 9.33 -16.29
N ASP A 104 -15.37 9.60 -16.90
CA ASP A 104 -16.68 9.31 -16.32
C ASP A 104 -17.03 7.81 -16.47
N GLU A 105 -18.21 7.39 -16.01
CA GLU A 105 -18.65 5.99 -16.08
C GLU A 105 -18.60 5.41 -17.52
N ALA A 106 -19.06 6.19 -18.49
CA ALA A 106 -19.05 5.80 -19.90
C ALA A 106 -17.62 5.71 -20.44
N GLY A 107 -16.76 6.67 -20.07
CA GLY A 107 -15.35 6.71 -20.41
C GLY A 107 -14.59 5.52 -19.86
N VAL A 108 -14.79 5.15 -18.60
CA VAL A 108 -14.19 3.95 -17.99
C VAL A 108 -14.60 2.70 -18.75
N THR A 109 -15.89 2.56 -19.06
CA THR A 109 -16.43 1.42 -19.81
C THR A 109 -15.82 1.32 -21.22
N ALA A 110 -15.72 2.46 -21.92
CA ALA A 110 -15.12 2.52 -23.25
C ALA A 110 -13.61 2.18 -23.20
N TRP A 111 -12.90 2.73 -22.23
CA TRP A 111 -11.47 2.47 -22.04
C TRP A 111 -11.19 0.99 -21.75
N LEU A 112 -11.96 0.38 -20.84
CA LEU A 112 -11.83 -1.04 -20.53
C LEU A 112 -12.11 -1.90 -21.75
N LYS A 113 -13.14 -1.59 -22.54
CA LYS A 113 -13.43 -2.31 -23.79
C LYS A 113 -12.27 -2.23 -24.79
N GLU A 114 -11.53 -1.13 -24.79
CA GLU A 114 -10.36 -0.97 -25.65
C GLU A 114 -9.15 -1.75 -25.15
N HIS A 115 -8.97 -1.99 -23.84
CA HIS A 115 -7.72 -2.53 -23.30
C HIS A 115 -7.83 -3.97 -22.78
N VAL A 116 -9.01 -4.39 -22.30
CA VAL A 116 -9.22 -5.74 -21.75
C VAL A 116 -8.95 -6.80 -22.82
N GLY A 117 -8.14 -7.80 -22.46
CA GLY A 117 -7.82 -8.92 -23.34
C GLY A 117 -6.81 -8.59 -24.46
N LYS A 118 -6.26 -7.37 -24.50
CA LYS A 118 -5.19 -7.01 -25.44
C LYS A 118 -3.83 -7.19 -24.81
N GLU A 119 -2.88 -7.68 -25.59
CA GLU A 119 -1.48 -7.74 -25.19
C GLU A 119 -0.91 -6.31 -25.10
N ALA A 120 -0.17 -6.05 -24.03
CA ALA A 120 0.50 -4.78 -23.80
C ALA A 120 1.95 -5.01 -23.38
N LYS A 121 2.80 -4.04 -23.68
CA LYS A 121 4.20 -4.03 -23.26
C LYS A 121 4.42 -2.92 -22.23
N VAL A 122 4.86 -3.30 -21.04
CA VAL A 122 5.18 -2.39 -19.93
C VAL A 122 6.64 -2.56 -19.57
N GLY A 123 7.46 -1.58 -19.93
CA GLY A 123 8.92 -1.68 -19.81
C GLY A 123 9.47 -2.88 -20.61
N GLY A 124 10.11 -3.81 -19.90
CA GLY A 124 10.68 -5.03 -20.48
C GLY A 124 9.73 -6.23 -20.55
N VAL A 125 8.49 -6.09 -20.06
CA VAL A 125 7.54 -7.20 -19.91
C VAL A 125 6.40 -7.05 -20.91
N THR A 126 6.04 -8.14 -21.58
CA THR A 126 4.87 -8.24 -22.46
C THR A 126 3.87 -9.22 -21.84
N GLY A 127 2.59 -8.85 -21.82
CA GLY A 127 1.53 -9.74 -21.33
C GLY A 127 0.14 -9.13 -21.53
N VAL A 128 -0.89 -9.88 -21.17
CA VAL A 128 -2.30 -9.44 -21.25
C VAL A 128 -2.76 -8.99 -19.87
N PRO A 129 -3.09 -7.69 -19.67
CA PRO A 129 -3.70 -7.24 -18.42
C PRO A 129 -5.09 -7.86 -18.26
N THR A 130 -5.27 -8.63 -17.19
CA THR A 130 -6.54 -9.31 -16.89
C THR A 130 -7.34 -8.64 -15.77
N HIS A 131 -6.70 -7.76 -15.01
CA HIS A 131 -7.25 -7.12 -13.82
C HIS A 131 -6.89 -5.65 -13.85
N PHE A 132 -7.87 -4.83 -13.52
CA PHE A 132 -7.77 -3.38 -13.53
C PHE A 132 -8.28 -2.86 -12.19
N VAL A 133 -7.77 -1.70 -11.81
CA VAL A 133 -8.29 -0.92 -10.70
C VAL A 133 -8.86 0.37 -11.25
N VAL A 134 -10.10 0.68 -10.88
CA VAL A 134 -10.75 1.96 -11.12
C VAL A 134 -10.72 2.71 -9.79
N VAL A 135 -10.10 3.90 -9.79
CA VAL A 135 -9.96 4.76 -8.61
C VAL A 135 -10.75 6.03 -8.85
N GLN A 136 -11.63 6.39 -7.92
CA GLN A 136 -12.41 7.62 -8.04
C GLN A 136 -11.50 8.84 -7.84
N ASP A 137 -11.51 9.74 -8.82
CA ASP A 137 -10.82 11.02 -8.74
C ASP A 137 -11.68 12.02 -7.96
N GLY A 138 -11.03 12.83 -7.12
CA GLY A 138 -11.58 14.10 -6.69
C GLY A 138 -12.66 14.02 -5.62
N HIS A 139 -12.31 13.54 -4.42
CA HIS A 139 -12.92 13.92 -3.14
C HIS A 139 -11.83 14.20 -2.09
N ARG A 140 -10.59 14.41 -2.56
CA ARG A 140 -9.45 14.65 -1.69
C ARG A 140 -9.71 15.98 -0.96
N PRO A 141 -9.72 16.01 0.39
CA PRO A 141 -9.78 17.26 1.14
C PRO A 141 -8.64 18.19 0.67
N GLU A 142 -8.84 19.50 0.73
CA GLU A 142 -7.75 20.45 0.50
C GLU A 142 -6.56 20.06 1.37
N ALA A 143 -5.50 19.60 0.72
CA ALA A 143 -4.32 19.07 1.39
C ALA A 143 -3.13 19.99 1.08
N PRO A 144 -2.17 20.08 2.00
CA PRO A 144 -0.88 20.69 1.71
C PRO A 144 -0.20 19.99 0.53
N ALA A 145 0.86 20.61 0.02
CA ALA A 145 1.66 20.07 -1.08
C ALA A 145 1.98 18.58 -0.85
N PRO A 146 1.87 17.74 -1.89
CA PRO A 146 2.09 16.31 -1.75
C PRO A 146 3.50 16.04 -1.21
N SER A 147 3.58 15.20 -0.17
CA SER A 147 4.83 14.64 0.33
C SER A 147 4.77 13.12 0.25
N SER A 148 5.90 12.49 -0.02
CA SER A 148 6.03 11.03 -0.04
C SER A 148 6.53 10.53 1.30
N VAL A 149 5.94 9.44 1.79
CA VAL A 149 6.43 8.67 2.92
C VAL A 149 6.67 7.23 2.42
N THR A 150 7.81 6.66 2.78
CA THR A 150 8.13 5.26 2.55
C THR A 150 8.50 4.64 3.88
N VAL A 151 7.90 3.50 4.21
CA VAL A 151 8.27 2.68 5.35
C VAL A 151 8.78 1.36 4.81
N ARG A 152 9.96 0.92 5.28
CA ARG A 152 10.53 -0.38 4.92
C ARG A 152 11.14 -1.04 6.14
N SER A 153 10.95 -2.34 6.29
CA SER A 153 11.61 -3.10 7.35
C SER A 153 13.06 -3.37 6.97
N VAL A 154 13.96 -3.15 7.93
CA VAL A 154 15.40 -3.40 7.86
C VAL A 154 15.81 -4.27 9.04
N ARG A 155 17.06 -4.75 9.07
CA ARG A 155 17.54 -5.65 10.14
C ARG A 155 17.32 -5.09 11.55
N ASP A 156 17.50 -3.79 11.72
CA ASP A 156 17.55 -3.14 13.03
C ASP A 156 16.23 -2.46 13.42
N GLY A 157 15.17 -2.56 12.59
CA GLY A 157 13.95 -1.78 12.77
C GLY A 157 13.16 -1.52 11.50
N ASP A 158 12.37 -0.46 11.52
CA ASP A 158 11.67 0.06 10.36
C ASP A 158 12.26 1.40 9.97
N GLU A 159 12.71 1.52 8.73
CA GLU A 159 13.20 2.78 8.17
C GLU A 159 12.04 3.57 7.58
N VAL A 160 11.87 4.80 8.06
CA VAL A 160 10.89 5.77 7.56
C VAL A 160 11.63 6.82 6.77
N LEU A 161 11.37 6.88 5.46
CA LEU A 161 11.84 7.95 4.57
C LEU A 161 10.72 8.96 4.34
N ALA A 162 10.92 10.19 4.79
CA ALA A 162 9.98 11.29 4.57
C ALA A 162 10.75 12.61 4.44
N GLU A 163 10.31 13.49 3.53
CA GLU A 163 10.91 14.84 3.36
C GLU A 163 12.43 14.81 3.14
N GLY A 164 12.94 13.78 2.47
CA GLY A 164 14.37 13.60 2.21
C GLY A 164 15.19 13.19 3.43
N ARG A 165 14.56 12.83 4.55
CA ARG A 165 15.21 12.30 5.76
C ARG A 165 14.83 10.83 5.96
N ALA A 166 15.81 10.03 6.37
CA ALA A 166 15.61 8.65 6.77
C ALA A 166 15.79 8.53 8.29
N THR A 167 14.81 7.93 8.96
CA THR A 167 14.89 7.62 10.39
C THR A 167 14.61 6.13 10.61
N THR A 168 15.43 5.47 11.43
CA THR A 168 15.20 4.09 11.84
C THR A 168 14.46 4.04 13.17
N VAL A 169 13.30 3.40 13.18
CA VAL A 169 12.51 3.09 14.37
C VAL A 169 12.89 1.68 14.84
N PRO A 170 13.49 1.51 16.04
CA PRO A 170 13.83 0.19 16.55
C PRO A 170 12.59 -0.71 16.71
N LEU A 171 12.73 -2.02 16.49
CA LEU A 171 11.64 -2.99 16.69
C LEU A 171 11.12 -2.98 18.13
N ALA A 172 12.02 -2.81 19.11
CA ALA A 172 11.67 -2.75 20.52
C ALA A 172 10.91 -1.47 20.93
N CYS A 173 10.76 -0.50 20.03
CA CYS A 173 9.98 0.71 20.29
C CYS A 173 8.49 0.42 20.06
N GLU A 174 7.81 0.01 21.13
CA GLU A 174 6.35 -0.23 21.13
C GLU A 174 5.54 0.95 21.67
N ASP A 175 6.19 1.90 22.37
CA ASP A 175 5.53 3.09 22.92
C ASP A 175 5.10 4.06 21.78
N PRO A 176 3.79 4.29 21.58
CA PRO A 176 3.27 5.19 20.56
C PRO A 176 3.77 6.65 20.68
N ALA A 177 4.00 7.16 21.90
CA ALA A 177 4.49 8.53 22.10
C ALA A 177 5.93 8.66 21.58
N LYS A 178 6.79 7.72 21.97
CA LYS A 178 8.17 7.64 21.53
C LYS A 178 8.28 7.39 20.02
N LEU A 179 7.40 6.55 19.48
CA LEU A 179 7.32 6.32 18.03
C LEU A 179 7.05 7.63 17.29
N ARG A 180 6.07 8.42 17.74
CA ARG A 180 5.74 9.73 17.15
C ARG A 180 6.95 10.67 17.16
N GLU A 181 7.68 10.73 18.26
CA GLU A 181 8.89 11.56 18.35
C GLU A 181 9.96 11.14 17.35
N LEU A 182 10.23 9.83 17.24
CA LEU A 182 11.23 9.28 16.32
C LEU A 182 10.92 9.63 14.86
N VAL A 183 9.65 9.58 14.45
CA VAL A 183 9.25 9.89 13.07
C VAL A 183 8.99 11.38 12.81
N GLY A 184 9.49 12.25 13.68
CA GLY A 184 9.45 13.69 13.51
C GLY A 184 8.12 14.34 13.91
N GLY A 185 7.44 13.78 14.91
CA GLY A 185 6.20 14.35 15.46
C GLY A 185 4.94 14.07 14.65
N SER A 186 5.02 13.22 13.61
CA SER A 186 3.90 12.98 12.70
C SER A 186 3.08 11.74 13.09
N ASP A 187 1.81 11.96 13.42
CA ASP A 187 0.86 10.88 13.73
C ASP A 187 0.67 9.93 12.54
N ILE A 188 0.60 10.47 11.31
CA ILE A 188 0.45 9.65 10.09
C ILE A 188 1.65 8.72 9.91
N ARG A 189 2.88 9.21 10.10
CA ARG A 189 4.09 8.37 9.95
C ARG A 189 4.15 7.29 11.02
N ALA A 190 3.79 7.63 12.27
CA ALA A 190 3.76 6.66 13.36
C ALA A 190 2.72 5.56 13.13
N ALA A 191 1.50 5.94 12.72
CA ALA A 191 0.44 5.00 12.41
C ALA A 191 0.79 4.08 11.22
N LEU A 192 1.47 4.60 10.19
CA LEU A 192 1.96 3.79 9.07
C LEU A 192 2.99 2.74 9.52
N VAL A 193 3.91 3.08 10.44
CA VAL A 193 4.86 2.09 11.00
C VAL A 193 4.11 1.00 11.77
N LEU A 194 3.14 1.37 12.61
CA LEU A 194 2.35 0.40 13.36
C LEU A 194 1.52 -0.51 12.43
N LEU A 195 0.91 0.06 11.40
CA LEU A 195 0.19 -0.68 10.38
C LEU A 195 1.11 -1.69 9.68
N CYS A 196 2.29 -1.26 9.22
CA CYS A 196 3.26 -2.15 8.56
C CYS A 196 3.73 -3.31 9.45
N ARG A 197 3.83 -3.11 10.77
CA ARG A 197 4.20 -4.16 11.72
C ARG A 197 3.08 -5.18 11.99
N ALA A 198 1.84 -4.78 11.74
CA ALA A 198 0.67 -5.61 12.00
C ALA A 198 0.23 -6.44 10.78
N LEU A 199 0.76 -6.14 9.59
CA LEU A 199 0.54 -6.88 8.34
C LEU A 199 1.51 -8.07 8.22
#